data_AF-A0A1I8J6G2-F1
#
_entry.id   AF-A0A1I8J6G2-F1
#
_cell.length_a   1.000
_cell.length_b   1.000
_cell.length_c   1.000
_cell.angle_alpha   90.00
_cell.angle_beta   90.00
_cell.angle_gamma   90.00
#
_symmetry.space_group_name_H-M   'P 1'
#
loop_
_entity.id
_entity.type
_entity.pdbx_description
1 polymer ?
#
loop_
_entity_poly.entity_id
_entity_poly.type
_entity_poly.pdbx_seq_one_letter_code
_entity_poly.pdbx_strand_id
1 'polypeptide(L)'
;MHKTQARIFEETVTKVDRDATPCSNDLPNVTYTMNYSYPGSFEDQSFFSTYQDCVIRRMQTDYKSTCGCLGTHLPLPSDLLNGTGVCHRLPEEMLINYNINYRTNKNNFTEYIIKNKTHSYYPLTDYLQANWETLDFNLSRSLFRCYHRVLRRHKTQGVSDKHCPVRCTNVRYRDHTTVTSWPTDVNLASEIVRGYVKDNLDQISGTDLLKDRLQHMYDNPNYTFNEVQSLSVLDLYPMSVKTSVFTESFAYPLRNLFSDLGGI
;
A
#
# COMPACT_ATOMS: atom_id res chain seq x y z
N MET A 1 18.97 -14.14 2.16
CA MET A 1 17.53 -14.45 2.06
C MET A 1 17.03 -14.85 3.43
N HIS A 2 15.79 -14.49 3.74
CA HIS A 2 15.28 -14.63 5.09
C HIS A 2 13.88 -15.23 5.11
N LYS A 3 13.65 -16.01 6.15
CA LYS A 3 12.31 -16.38 6.58
C LYS A 3 11.92 -15.48 7.72
N THR A 4 10.88 -14.68 7.49
CA THR A 4 10.24 -13.84 8.49
C THR A 4 9.05 -14.58 9.05
N GLN A 5 9.05 -14.81 10.34
CA GLN A 5 7.88 -15.31 11.05
C GLN A 5 7.26 -14.15 11.82
N ALA A 6 6.02 -13.80 11.49
CA ALA A 6 5.27 -12.74 12.13
C ALA A 6 4.11 -13.34 12.93
N ARG A 7 4.21 -13.19 14.26
CA ARG A 7 3.14 -13.55 15.20
C ARG A 7 2.23 -12.36 15.36
N ILE A 8 0.98 -12.49 14.93
CA ILE A 8 0.01 -11.39 14.95
C ILE A 8 -0.83 -11.47 16.21
N PHE A 9 -0.96 -10.35 16.90
CA PHE A 9 -1.77 -10.18 18.08
C PHE A 9 -2.82 -9.10 17.83
N GLU A 10 -4.08 -9.45 18.04
CA GLU A 10 -5.20 -8.52 17.87
C GLU A 10 -5.61 -7.89 19.20
N GLU A 11 -5.70 -6.56 19.18
CA GLU A 11 -6.13 -5.72 20.30
C GLU A 11 -7.29 -4.85 19.84
N THR A 12 -8.46 -5.02 20.46
CA THR A 12 -9.61 -4.13 20.26
C THR A 12 -9.64 -3.09 21.37
N VAL A 13 -9.64 -1.81 20.99
CA VAL A 13 -9.76 -0.69 21.92
C VAL A 13 -11.06 0.07 21.64
N THR A 14 -11.92 0.14 22.64
CA THR A 14 -13.17 0.91 22.60
C THR A 14 -13.09 2.09 23.55
N LYS A 15 -13.33 3.28 23.01
CA LYS A 15 -13.35 4.55 23.74
C LYS A 15 -14.77 5.10 23.83
N VAL A 16 -15.02 5.87 24.89
CA VAL A 16 -16.27 6.59 25.08
C VAL A 16 -16.16 7.95 24.43
N ASP A 17 -17.19 8.33 23.67
CA ASP A 17 -17.29 9.66 23.07
C ASP A 17 -17.45 10.74 24.17
N ARG A 18 -16.60 11.77 24.12
CA ARG A 18 -16.63 12.91 25.03
C ARG A 18 -15.93 14.12 24.40
N ASP A 19 -16.26 15.31 24.87
CA ASP A 19 -15.72 16.58 24.33
C ASP A 19 -14.18 16.63 24.22
N ALA A 20 -13.46 16.09 25.21
CA ALA A 20 -12.00 16.08 25.22
C ALA A 20 -11.39 15.10 24.20
N THR A 21 -12.11 14.04 23.82
CA THR A 21 -11.66 13.01 22.87
C THR A 21 -12.87 12.49 22.06
N PRO A 22 -13.40 13.31 21.13
CA PRO A 22 -14.62 12.95 20.41
C PRO A 22 -14.38 11.77 19.47
N CYS A 23 -15.35 10.87 19.39
CA CYS A 23 -15.30 9.72 18.50
C CYS A 23 -16.70 9.32 18.03
N SER A 24 -16.80 8.61 16.90
CA SER A 24 -18.08 8.10 16.38
C SER A 24 -17.96 6.64 15.95
N ASN A 25 -19.00 5.84 16.21
CA ASN A 25 -19.12 4.50 15.63
C ASN A 25 -19.61 4.55 14.18
N ASP A 26 -20.37 5.58 13.85
CA ASP A 26 -20.97 5.81 12.55
C ASP A 26 -20.07 6.74 11.75
N LEU A 27 -19.11 6.15 11.04
CA LEU A 27 -18.32 6.86 10.03
C LEU A 27 -18.90 6.58 8.64
N PRO A 28 -18.91 7.58 7.74
CA PRO A 28 -19.37 7.35 6.37
C PRO A 28 -18.51 6.29 5.69
N ASN A 29 -19.05 5.60 4.68
CA ASN A 29 -18.24 4.71 3.87
C ASN A 29 -17.34 5.50 2.92
N VAL A 30 -16.18 4.95 2.60
CA VAL A 30 -15.30 5.46 1.55
C VAL A 30 -15.19 4.41 0.46
N THR A 31 -15.34 4.85 -0.78
CA THR A 31 -15.21 4.00 -1.97
C THR A 31 -13.95 4.39 -2.72
N TYR A 32 -13.07 3.43 -2.96
CA TYR A 32 -11.84 3.60 -3.72
C TYR A 32 -11.91 2.79 -5.01
N THR A 33 -11.37 3.33 -6.09
CA THR A 33 -11.16 2.59 -7.33
C THR A 33 -9.84 1.83 -7.22
N MET A 34 -9.92 0.51 -7.12
CA MET A 34 -8.76 -0.38 -6.97
C MET A 34 -8.21 -0.78 -8.33
N ASN A 35 -6.88 -0.80 -8.46
CA ASN A 35 -6.18 -1.40 -9.59
C ASN A 35 -5.53 -2.70 -9.13
N TYR A 36 -6.12 -3.84 -9.51
CA TYR A 36 -5.65 -5.17 -9.12
C TYR A 36 -4.45 -5.67 -9.94
N SER A 37 -3.68 -4.78 -10.58
CA SER A 37 -2.59 -5.15 -11.49
C SER A 37 -3.03 -6.06 -12.66
N TYR A 38 -4.34 -6.18 -12.87
CA TYR A 38 -4.95 -6.84 -14.01
C TYR A 38 -5.45 -5.73 -14.96
N PRO A 39 -4.90 -5.62 -16.18
CA PRO A 39 -5.28 -4.57 -17.11
C PRO A 39 -6.79 -4.62 -17.40
N GLY A 40 -7.49 -3.51 -17.17
CA GLY A 40 -8.91 -3.35 -17.51
C GLY A 40 -9.94 -3.69 -16.43
N SER A 41 -9.54 -4.21 -15.26
CA SER A 41 -10.47 -4.48 -14.14
C SER A 41 -10.30 -3.43 -13.03
N PHE A 42 -10.84 -2.24 -13.25
CA PHE A 42 -11.02 -1.27 -12.16
C PHE A 42 -12.30 -1.61 -11.43
N GLU A 43 -12.19 -1.96 -10.15
CA GLU A 43 -13.34 -2.23 -9.30
C GLU A 43 -13.40 -1.21 -8.17
N ASP A 44 -14.60 -0.65 -7.99
CA ASP A 44 -14.90 0.21 -6.87
C ASP A 44 -15.16 -0.65 -5.63
N GLN A 45 -14.36 -0.44 -4.59
CA GLN A 45 -14.51 -1.12 -3.32
C GLN A 45 -14.82 -0.14 -2.21
N SER A 46 -15.87 -0.46 -1.45
CA SER A 46 -16.34 0.35 -0.34
C SER A 46 -15.88 -0.22 0.99
N PHE A 47 -15.33 0.64 1.82
CA PHE A 47 -14.85 0.32 3.15
C PHE A 47 -15.54 1.23 4.16
N PHE A 48 -15.66 0.75 5.40
CA PHE A 48 -15.98 1.64 6.50
C PHE A 48 -14.83 2.63 6.71
N SER A 49 -15.10 3.93 6.69
CA SER A 49 -14.03 4.93 6.86
C SER A 49 -13.28 4.73 8.16
N THR A 50 -11.99 4.95 8.10
CA THR A 50 -11.11 5.18 9.23
C THR A 50 -10.71 6.65 9.28
N TYR A 51 -9.99 7.05 10.34
CA TYR A 51 -9.33 8.35 10.40
C TYR A 51 -8.40 8.57 9.20
N GLN A 52 -7.65 7.54 8.79
CA GLN A 52 -6.71 7.67 7.68
C GLN A 52 -7.38 7.84 6.33
N ASP A 53 -8.56 7.25 6.14
CA ASP A 53 -9.34 7.48 4.92
C ASP A 53 -9.76 8.95 4.79
N CYS A 54 -10.11 9.61 5.90
CA CYS A 54 -10.36 11.04 5.89
C CYS A 54 -9.10 11.86 5.56
N VAL A 55 -7.96 11.51 6.14
CA VAL A 55 -6.68 12.18 5.86
C VAL A 55 -6.29 12.01 4.40
N ILE A 56 -6.40 10.80 3.85
CA ILE A 56 -6.15 10.49 2.43
C ILE A 56 -7.10 11.30 1.54
N ARG A 57 -8.40 11.35 1.86
CA ARG A 57 -9.38 12.15 1.10
C ARG A 57 -9.02 13.64 1.11
N ARG A 58 -8.54 14.17 2.23
CA ARG A 58 -8.05 15.56 2.31
C ARG A 58 -6.79 15.78 1.48
N MET A 59 -5.84 14.85 1.52
CA MET A 59 -4.66 14.89 0.66
C MET A 59 -5.06 14.91 -0.82
N GLN A 60 -5.98 14.04 -1.24
CA GLN A 60 -6.51 14.00 -2.60
C GLN A 60 -7.23 15.29 -2.99
N THR A 61 -8.00 15.88 -2.08
CA THR A 61 -8.67 17.16 -2.30
C THR A 61 -7.66 18.31 -2.42
N ASP A 62 -6.56 18.28 -1.67
CA ASP A 62 -5.47 19.25 -1.80
C ASP A 62 -4.75 19.13 -3.15
N TYR A 63 -4.49 17.90 -3.63
CA TYR A 63 -4.00 17.68 -5.00
C TYR A 63 -5.00 18.20 -6.05
N LYS A 64 -6.28 17.88 -5.91
CA LYS A 64 -7.33 18.30 -6.84
C LYS A 64 -7.44 19.83 -6.91
N SER A 65 -7.45 20.50 -5.76
CA SER A 65 -7.58 21.96 -5.70
C SER A 65 -6.30 22.70 -6.12
N THR A 66 -5.12 22.18 -5.77
CA THR A 66 -3.84 22.84 -6.08
C THR A 66 -3.37 22.57 -7.50
N CYS A 67 -3.57 21.35 -8.01
CA CYS A 67 -3.00 20.88 -9.27
C CYS A 67 -4.06 20.46 -10.30
N GLY A 68 -5.35 20.43 -9.97
CA GLY A 68 -6.40 19.98 -10.89
C GLY A 68 -6.41 18.47 -11.16
N CYS A 69 -5.69 17.69 -10.36
CA CYS A 69 -5.46 16.26 -10.57
C CYS A 69 -5.37 15.50 -9.24
N LEU A 70 -5.49 14.17 -9.27
CA LEU A 70 -5.36 13.30 -8.10
C LEU A 70 -3.97 12.65 -7.99
N GLY A 71 -3.46 12.49 -6.77
CA GLY A 71 -2.17 11.84 -6.52
C GLY A 71 -2.28 10.32 -6.62
N THR A 72 -1.47 9.68 -7.46
CA THR A 72 -1.51 8.24 -7.71
C THR A 72 -0.75 7.39 -6.69
N HIS A 73 0.05 8.00 -5.82
CA HIS A 73 0.68 7.31 -4.68
C HIS A 73 -0.31 7.07 -3.52
N LEU A 74 -1.52 7.61 -3.61
CA LEU A 74 -2.58 7.46 -2.63
C LEU A 74 -3.73 6.67 -3.26
N PRO A 75 -4.53 5.95 -2.45
CA PRO A 75 -5.81 5.41 -2.91
C PRO A 75 -6.66 6.49 -3.58
N LEU A 76 -7.32 6.15 -4.69
CA LEU A 76 -8.09 7.07 -5.52
C LEU A 76 -9.59 6.96 -5.17
N PRO A 77 -10.21 7.96 -4.52
CA PRO A 77 -11.64 7.92 -4.23
C PRO A 77 -12.45 7.98 -5.53
N SER A 78 -13.38 7.04 -5.73
CA SER A 78 -14.12 6.89 -6.98
C SER A 78 -14.94 8.14 -7.32
N ASP A 79 -15.52 8.77 -6.31
CA ASP A 79 -16.29 10.01 -6.43
C ASP A 79 -15.43 11.21 -6.87
N LEU A 80 -14.17 11.28 -6.42
CA LEU A 80 -13.24 12.32 -6.87
C LEU A 80 -12.70 12.05 -8.27
N LEU A 81 -12.50 10.77 -8.61
CA LEU A 81 -12.01 10.33 -9.91
C LEU A 81 -13.04 10.60 -11.02
N ASN A 82 -14.33 10.56 -10.68
CA ASN A 82 -15.42 10.95 -11.58
C ASN A 82 -15.35 12.46 -11.91
N GLY A 83 -14.65 12.79 -13.01
CA GLY A 83 -14.43 14.16 -13.46
C GLY A 83 -13.07 14.76 -13.10
N THR A 84 -12.16 14.02 -12.45
CA THR A 84 -10.79 14.48 -12.18
C THR A 84 -9.79 13.42 -12.63
N GLY A 85 -8.86 13.80 -13.51
CA GLY A 85 -7.74 12.94 -13.90
C GLY A 85 -6.70 12.77 -12.79
N VAL A 86 -5.73 11.89 -13.00
CA VAL A 86 -4.60 11.71 -12.08
C VAL A 86 -3.38 12.54 -12.53
N CYS A 87 -2.54 12.97 -11.58
CA CYS A 87 -1.44 13.91 -11.81
C CYS A 87 -0.30 13.33 -12.67
N HIS A 88 -0.15 12.02 -12.66
CA HIS A 88 0.73 11.30 -13.57
C HIS A 88 0.16 9.89 -13.78
N ARG A 89 0.03 9.48 -15.04
CA ARG A 89 -0.08 8.06 -15.41
C ARG A 89 1.27 7.69 -16.01
N LEU A 90 2.02 6.80 -15.37
CA LEU A 90 3.04 6.08 -16.14
C LEU A 90 2.26 5.25 -17.15
N PRO A 91 2.54 5.32 -18.46
CA PRO A 91 1.93 4.42 -19.43
C PRO A 91 2.13 2.98 -18.95
N GLU A 92 1.10 2.15 -18.98
CA GLU A 92 1.25 0.71 -18.68
C GLU A 92 2.33 0.09 -19.55
N GLU A 93 2.48 0.57 -20.78
CA GLU A 93 3.56 0.23 -21.70
C GLU A 93 4.96 0.49 -21.13
N MET A 94 5.15 1.47 -20.25
CA MET A 94 6.43 1.69 -19.56
C MET A 94 6.68 0.66 -18.45
N LEU A 95 5.63 0.16 -17.80
CA LEU A 95 5.73 -0.88 -16.78
C LEU A 95 5.92 -2.27 -17.40
N ILE A 96 5.30 -2.49 -18.57
CA ILE A 96 5.32 -3.76 -19.29
C ILE A 96 6.60 -3.90 -20.15
N ASN A 97 7.05 -2.84 -20.82
CA ASN A 97 8.22 -2.90 -21.72
C ASN A 97 9.55 -2.64 -21.02
N TYR A 98 9.54 -2.10 -19.80
CA TYR A 98 10.77 -1.74 -19.09
C TYR A 98 10.82 -2.41 -17.72
N ASN A 99 11.88 -3.19 -17.48
CA ASN A 99 12.14 -3.76 -16.17
C ASN A 99 12.52 -2.64 -15.20
N ILE A 100 11.55 -2.21 -14.39
CA ILE A 100 11.78 -1.30 -13.27
C ILE A 100 12.29 -2.12 -12.09
N ASN A 101 13.55 -1.90 -11.73
CA ASN A 101 14.17 -2.46 -10.54
C ASN A 101 14.40 -1.35 -9.51
N TYR A 102 14.87 -1.72 -8.31
CA TYR A 102 15.33 -0.75 -7.33
C TYR A 102 16.73 -1.14 -6.85
N ARG A 103 17.52 -0.15 -6.45
CA ARG A 103 18.82 -0.32 -5.80
C ARG A 103 18.95 0.66 -4.64
N THR A 104 19.81 0.34 -3.68
CA THR A 104 20.22 1.30 -2.66
C THR A 104 21.31 2.18 -3.24
N ASN A 105 21.10 3.49 -3.30
CA ASN A 105 22.11 4.41 -3.82
C ASN A 105 23.22 4.68 -2.78
N LYS A 106 24.25 5.44 -3.19
CA LYS A 106 25.41 5.80 -2.33
C LYS A 106 25.03 6.54 -1.04
N ASN A 107 23.80 7.03 -0.94
CA ASN A 107 23.27 7.80 0.18
C ASN A 107 22.25 6.99 1.01
N ASN A 108 22.21 5.65 0.86
CA ASN A 108 21.25 4.76 1.54
C ASN A 108 19.77 5.01 1.22
N PHE A 109 19.46 5.65 0.10
CA PHE A 109 18.08 5.78 -0.37
C PHE A 109 17.73 4.72 -1.40
N THR A 110 16.49 4.25 -1.38
CA THR A 110 15.91 3.42 -2.46
C THR A 110 15.81 4.26 -3.73
N GLU A 111 16.58 3.88 -4.74
CA GLU A 111 16.57 4.48 -6.08
C GLU A 111 15.98 3.47 -7.06
N TYR A 112 14.90 3.87 -7.74
CA TYR A 112 14.30 3.06 -8.80
C TYR A 112 15.11 3.24 -10.08
N ILE A 113 15.40 2.14 -10.77
CA ILE A 113 16.15 2.11 -12.03
C ILE A 113 15.30 1.45 -13.12
N ILE A 114 15.36 1.99 -14.34
CA ILE A 114 14.65 1.47 -15.50
C ILE A 114 15.64 0.88 -16.50
N LYS A 115 15.35 -0.33 -16.97
CA LYS A 115 16.12 -1.00 -18.02
C LYS A 115 15.46 -0.73 -19.37
N ASN A 116 16.15 0.02 -20.23
CA ASN A 116 15.71 0.22 -21.63
C ASN A 116 15.90 -1.09 -22.45
N LYS A 117 15.27 -1.20 -23.63
CA LYS A 117 15.46 -2.28 -24.61
C LYS A 117 16.95 -2.51 -24.96
N THR A 118 17.77 -1.46 -24.88
CA THR A 118 19.23 -1.52 -25.05
C THR A 118 20.01 -2.02 -23.84
N HIS A 119 19.34 -2.51 -22.78
CA HIS A 119 19.92 -3.06 -21.56
C HIS A 119 20.67 -2.07 -20.65
N SER A 120 20.64 -0.77 -20.95
CA SER A 120 21.23 0.27 -20.11
C SER A 120 20.33 0.58 -18.91
N TYR A 121 20.91 0.62 -17.70
CA TYR A 121 20.23 0.99 -16.46
C TYR A 121 20.32 2.51 -16.25
N TYR A 122 19.18 3.17 -16.16
CA TYR A 122 19.08 4.58 -15.79
C TYR A 122 18.29 4.73 -14.49
N PRO A 123 18.63 5.69 -13.60
CA PRO A 123 17.67 6.11 -12.59
C PRO A 123 16.35 6.44 -13.28
N LEU A 124 15.24 5.91 -12.75
CA LEU A 124 13.91 6.08 -13.32
C LEU A 124 13.57 7.57 -13.43
N THR A 125 13.99 8.37 -12.44
CA THR A 125 13.86 9.83 -12.45
C THR A 125 14.54 10.47 -13.65
N ASP A 126 15.78 10.06 -13.95
CA ASP A 126 16.59 10.64 -15.02
C ASP A 126 16.04 10.22 -16.38
N TYR A 127 15.60 8.97 -16.51
CA TYR A 127 14.98 8.46 -17.72
C TYR A 127 13.66 9.17 -18.03
N LEU A 128 12.78 9.33 -17.03
CA LEU A 128 11.52 10.06 -17.18
C LEU A 128 11.79 11.51 -17.54
N GLN A 129 12.80 12.14 -16.94
CA GLN A 129 13.18 13.51 -17.25
C GLN A 129 13.72 13.67 -18.67
N ALA A 130 14.54 12.73 -19.15
CA ALA A 130 15.17 12.77 -20.47
C ALA A 130 14.21 12.39 -21.62
N ASN A 131 13.22 11.55 -21.36
CA ASN A 131 12.27 11.06 -22.36
C ASN A 131 10.88 11.67 -22.19
N TRP A 132 10.76 12.73 -21.38
CA TRP A 132 9.48 13.37 -21.08
C TRP A 132 8.77 13.92 -22.33
N GLU A 133 9.56 14.46 -23.27
CA GLU A 133 9.06 15.06 -24.51
C GLU A 133 8.62 14.02 -25.54
N THR A 134 9.27 12.86 -25.58
CA THR A 134 8.92 11.73 -26.45
C THR A 134 7.74 10.91 -25.95
N LEU A 135 7.36 11.07 -24.68
CA LEU A 135 6.18 10.45 -24.07
C LEU A 135 4.89 11.28 -24.27
N ASP A 136 4.94 12.34 -25.09
CA ASP A 136 3.82 13.22 -25.49
C ASP A 136 2.94 13.73 -24.33
N PHE A 137 3.58 14.35 -23.35
CA PHE A 137 2.89 14.83 -22.16
C PHE A 137 3.13 16.32 -21.85
N ASN A 138 2.83 17.24 -22.78
CA ASN A 138 2.95 18.68 -22.50
C ASN A 138 2.08 19.17 -21.32
N LEU A 139 0.89 18.58 -21.13
CA LEU A 139 0.03 18.80 -19.96
C LEU A 139 0.65 18.28 -18.65
N SER A 140 1.55 17.30 -18.71
CA SER A 140 2.07 16.64 -17.51
C SER A 140 3.24 17.37 -16.85
N ARG A 141 4.03 18.20 -17.54
CA ARG A 141 5.25 18.77 -16.92
C ARG A 141 4.92 19.74 -15.79
N SER A 142 3.89 20.56 -15.99
CA SER A 142 3.36 21.47 -14.98
C SER A 142 2.66 20.70 -13.85
N LEU A 143 1.84 19.70 -14.19
CA LEU A 143 1.16 18.82 -13.24
C LEU A 143 2.13 18.03 -12.38
N PHE A 144 3.22 17.53 -12.96
CA PHE A 144 4.28 16.79 -12.29
C PHE A 144 5.07 17.66 -11.31
N ARG A 145 5.44 18.88 -11.73
CA ARG A 145 6.06 19.86 -10.83
C ARG A 145 5.11 20.23 -9.68
N CYS A 146 3.83 20.43 -9.98
CA CYS A 146 2.81 20.72 -8.98
C CYS A 146 2.66 19.56 -8.00
N TYR A 147 2.57 18.33 -8.51
CA TYR A 147 2.50 17.10 -7.74
C TYR A 147 3.66 16.99 -6.75
N HIS A 148 4.91 17.15 -7.20
CA HIS A 148 6.07 17.09 -6.31
C HIS A 148 6.09 18.21 -5.27
N ARG A 149 5.58 19.40 -5.61
CA ARG A 149 5.43 20.51 -4.66
C ARG A 149 4.44 20.16 -3.55
N VAL A 150 3.26 19.64 -3.92
CA VAL A 150 2.22 19.24 -2.97
C VAL A 150 2.70 18.05 -2.12
N LEU A 151 3.35 17.05 -2.73
CA LEU A 151 3.94 15.92 -2.02
C LEU A 151 4.97 16.37 -0.99
N ARG A 152 5.87 17.29 -1.36
CA ARG A 152 6.86 17.84 -0.43
C ARG A 152 6.16 18.58 0.71
N ARG A 153 5.13 19.37 0.40
CA ARG A 153 4.34 20.08 1.42
C ARG A 153 3.68 19.11 2.39
N HIS A 154 3.03 18.05 1.92
CA HIS A 154 2.43 17.01 2.78
C HIS A 154 3.48 16.36 3.69
N LYS A 155 4.69 16.09 3.17
CA LYS A 155 5.79 15.52 3.96
C LYS A 155 6.36 16.47 5.01
N THR A 156 6.45 17.77 4.72
CA THR A 156 7.12 18.74 5.61
C THR A 156 6.17 19.48 6.54
N GLN A 157 4.93 19.72 6.12
CA GLN A 157 3.92 20.51 6.84
C GLN A 157 2.72 19.68 7.28
N GLY A 158 2.57 18.46 6.76
CA GLY A 158 1.38 17.65 6.96
C GLY A 158 0.18 18.13 6.16
N VAL A 159 -0.98 17.54 6.44
CA VAL A 159 -2.29 17.99 5.99
C VAL A 159 -3.15 18.20 7.21
N SER A 160 -3.97 19.24 7.21
CA SER A 160 -4.89 19.49 8.32
C SER A 160 -5.84 18.30 8.49
N ASP A 161 -5.98 17.82 9.72
CA ASP A 161 -6.81 16.70 10.14
C ASP A 161 -7.96 17.11 11.07
N LYS A 162 -8.11 18.41 11.35
CA LYS A 162 -9.04 18.99 12.35
C LYS A 162 -10.52 18.59 12.26
N HIS A 163 -10.98 17.98 11.16
CA HIS A 163 -12.35 17.45 11.06
C HIS A 163 -12.38 16.00 10.59
N CYS A 164 -11.30 15.26 10.80
CA CYS A 164 -11.29 13.83 10.53
C CYS A 164 -11.82 13.08 11.74
N PRO A 165 -13.00 12.44 11.61
CA PRO A 165 -13.61 11.75 12.74
C PRO A 165 -12.80 10.50 13.06
N VAL A 166 -12.76 10.17 14.36
CA VAL A 166 -12.05 9.00 14.88
C VAL A 166 -13.09 7.95 15.28
N ARG A 167 -12.85 6.67 14.97
CA ARG A 167 -13.74 5.60 15.45
C ARG A 167 -13.62 5.43 16.95
N CYS A 168 -14.74 5.24 17.64
CA CYS A 168 -14.70 4.90 19.06
C CYS A 168 -14.10 3.51 19.29
N THR A 169 -14.43 2.53 18.42
CA THR A 169 -13.83 1.20 18.44
C THR A 169 -12.83 1.03 17.31
N ASN A 170 -11.59 0.70 17.67
CA ASN A 170 -10.51 0.41 16.72
C ASN A 170 -9.90 -0.94 17.01
N VAL A 171 -9.65 -1.71 15.94
CA VAL A 171 -8.84 -2.93 15.99
C VAL A 171 -7.40 -2.57 15.64
N ARG A 172 -6.46 -3.02 16.46
CA ARG A 172 -5.02 -2.84 16.25
C ARG A 172 -4.37 -4.21 16.17
N TYR A 173 -3.51 -4.37 15.18
CA TYR A 173 -2.65 -5.53 15.06
C TYR A 173 -1.26 -5.15 15.54
N ARG A 174 -0.75 -5.89 16.51
CA ARG A 174 0.66 -5.84 16.92
C ARG A 174 1.33 -7.10 16.43
N ASP A 175 2.58 -6.97 16.03
CA ASP A 175 3.37 -8.09 15.53
C ASP A 175 4.62 -8.31 16.37
N HIS A 176 4.96 -9.59 16.56
CA HIS A 176 6.26 -10.02 17.01
C HIS A 176 6.94 -10.77 15.87
N THR A 177 7.95 -10.13 15.29
CA THR A 177 8.68 -10.67 14.15
C THR A 177 9.99 -11.32 14.57
N THR A 178 10.23 -12.52 14.08
CA THR A 178 11.54 -13.16 14.13
C THR A 178 12.03 -13.44 12.72
N VAL A 179 13.27 -13.05 12.45
CA VAL A 179 13.90 -13.23 11.13
C VAL A 179 14.96 -14.30 11.26
N THR A 180 14.91 -15.29 10.38
CA THR A 180 15.88 -16.40 10.33
C THR A 180 16.45 -16.53 8.94
N SER A 181 17.66 -17.07 8.83
CA SER A 181 18.28 -17.35 7.54
C SER A 181 17.54 -18.49 6.85
N TRP A 182 17.19 -18.30 5.57
CA TRP A 182 16.52 -19.30 4.75
C TRP A 182 16.97 -19.15 3.29
N PRO A 183 17.07 -20.24 2.51
CA PRO A 183 16.90 -21.64 2.94
C PRO A 183 18.14 -22.20 3.67
N THR A 184 17.92 -23.17 4.56
CA THR A 184 19.02 -23.96 5.16
C THR A 184 19.55 -25.02 4.20
N ASP A 185 18.69 -25.51 3.30
CA ASP A 185 19.05 -26.40 2.19
C ASP A 185 18.60 -25.75 0.88
N VAL A 186 19.57 -25.23 0.14
CA VAL A 186 19.31 -24.54 -1.14
C VAL A 186 18.79 -25.51 -2.20
N ASN A 187 19.24 -26.77 -2.19
CA ASN A 187 18.85 -27.75 -3.21
C ASN A 187 17.38 -28.14 -3.05
N LEU A 188 16.96 -28.46 -1.81
CA LEU A 188 15.56 -28.78 -1.52
C LEU A 188 14.64 -27.57 -1.80
N ALA A 189 15.06 -26.36 -1.43
CA ALA A 189 14.29 -25.15 -1.70
C ALA A 189 14.14 -24.89 -3.21
N SER A 190 15.20 -25.12 -3.98
CA SER A 190 15.19 -25.05 -5.44
C SER A 190 14.20 -26.01 -6.08
N GLU A 191 14.12 -27.26 -5.60
CA GLU A 191 13.15 -28.24 -6.10
C GLU A 191 11.70 -27.83 -5.82
N ILE A 192 11.41 -27.36 -4.60
CA ILE A 192 10.07 -26.90 -4.21
C ILE A 192 9.63 -25.70 -5.05
N VAL A 193 10.49 -24.69 -5.19
CA VAL A 193 10.19 -23.50 -6.02
C VAL A 193 9.99 -23.91 -7.48
N ARG A 194 10.82 -24.81 -8.01
CA ARG A 194 10.68 -25.30 -9.38
C ARG A 194 9.33 -26.01 -9.59
N GLY A 195 8.88 -26.81 -8.63
CA GLY A 195 7.54 -27.43 -8.65
C GLY A 195 6.43 -26.39 -8.70
N TYR A 196 6.45 -25.42 -7.78
CA TYR A 196 5.44 -24.35 -7.74
C TYR A 196 5.41 -23.50 -9.02
N VAL A 197 6.59 -23.14 -9.55
CA VAL A 197 6.70 -22.37 -10.79
C VAL A 197 6.16 -23.16 -11.97
N LYS A 198 6.40 -24.48 -12.02
CA LYS A 198 5.83 -25.36 -13.04
C LYS A 198 4.31 -25.35 -13.02
N ASP A 199 3.71 -25.52 -11.84
CA ASP A 199 2.24 -25.52 -11.69
C ASP A 199 1.63 -24.19 -12.18
N ASN A 200 2.28 -23.07 -11.88
CA ASN A 200 1.86 -21.75 -12.37
C ASN A 200 2.03 -21.62 -13.89
N LEU A 201 3.15 -22.09 -14.46
CA LEU A 201 3.39 -22.09 -15.91
C LEU A 201 2.34 -22.91 -16.66
N ASP A 202 1.96 -24.07 -16.11
CA ASP A 202 0.92 -24.93 -16.65
C ASP A 202 -0.46 -24.25 -16.58
N GLN A 203 -0.78 -23.55 -15.48
CA GLN A 203 -2.04 -22.80 -15.32
C GLN A 203 -2.17 -21.62 -16.29
N ILE A 204 -1.09 -20.90 -16.57
CA ILE A 204 -1.08 -19.77 -17.52
C ILE A 204 -0.80 -20.22 -18.96
N SER A 205 -0.63 -21.52 -19.20
CA SER A 205 -0.48 -22.08 -20.54
C SER A 205 -1.73 -21.78 -21.38
N GLY A 206 -1.54 -21.23 -22.58
CA GLY A 206 -2.65 -20.77 -23.43
C GLY A 206 -3.24 -19.38 -23.11
N THR A 207 -2.70 -18.65 -22.13
CA THR A 207 -3.01 -17.23 -21.91
C THR A 207 -1.94 -16.31 -22.53
N ASP A 208 -2.31 -15.05 -22.78
CA ASP A 208 -1.40 -13.98 -23.27
C ASP A 208 -0.51 -13.37 -22.16
N LEU A 209 -0.49 -13.97 -20.97
CA LEU A 209 0.33 -13.49 -19.85
C LEU A 209 1.81 -13.76 -20.11
N LEU A 210 2.67 -12.79 -19.74
CA LEU A 210 4.13 -12.89 -19.85
C LEU A 210 4.69 -14.03 -18.98
N LYS A 211 5.44 -14.94 -19.61
CA LYS A 211 5.98 -16.15 -18.95
C LYS A 211 7.47 -16.09 -18.67
N ASP A 212 8.20 -15.17 -19.28
CA ASP A 212 9.67 -15.13 -19.30
C ASP A 212 10.31 -15.23 -17.92
N ARG A 213 9.73 -14.55 -16.92
CA ARG A 213 10.26 -14.56 -15.55
C ARG A 213 10.02 -15.88 -14.83
N LEU A 214 8.84 -16.48 -15.02
CA LEU A 214 8.52 -17.80 -14.46
C LEU A 214 9.34 -18.89 -15.18
N GLN A 215 9.45 -18.82 -16.50
CA GLN A 215 10.27 -19.75 -17.28
C GLN A 215 11.75 -19.68 -16.87
N HIS A 216 12.29 -18.47 -16.72
CA HIS A 216 13.66 -18.29 -16.22
C HIS A 216 13.87 -18.88 -14.82
N MET A 217 12.91 -18.71 -13.90
CA MET A 217 12.96 -19.32 -12.57
C MET A 217 12.88 -20.85 -12.61
N TYR A 218 12.11 -21.41 -13.54
CA TYR A 218 11.99 -22.86 -13.75
C TYR A 218 13.27 -23.48 -14.29
N ASP A 219 13.91 -22.82 -15.26
CA ASP A 219 15.13 -23.28 -15.92
C ASP A 219 16.38 -23.07 -15.04
N ASN A 220 16.37 -22.05 -14.17
CA ASN A 220 17.53 -21.66 -13.35
C ASN A 220 17.17 -21.49 -11.86
N PRO A 221 16.70 -22.55 -11.16
CA PRO A 221 16.26 -22.43 -9.78
C PRO A 221 17.40 -22.05 -8.83
N ASN A 222 18.60 -22.64 -8.99
CA ASN A 222 19.76 -22.33 -8.14
C ASN A 222 20.30 -20.90 -8.33
N TYR A 223 20.19 -20.34 -9.55
CA TYR A 223 20.59 -18.95 -9.84
C TYR A 223 19.70 -17.95 -9.07
N THR A 224 18.40 -18.29 -8.96
CA THR A 224 17.41 -17.51 -8.23
C THR A 224 17.69 -17.45 -6.73
N PHE A 225 18.37 -18.45 -6.16
CA PHE A 225 18.80 -18.43 -4.76
C PHE A 225 20.21 -17.82 -4.57
N ASN A 226 21.17 -18.13 -5.46
CA ASN A 226 22.57 -17.78 -5.23
C ASN A 226 22.96 -16.37 -5.70
N GLU A 227 22.31 -15.82 -6.74
CA GLU A 227 22.67 -14.50 -7.29
C GLU A 227 21.57 -13.44 -7.13
N VAL A 228 20.30 -13.84 -7.22
CA VAL A 228 19.16 -12.92 -7.15
C VAL A 228 18.53 -13.03 -5.77
N GLN A 229 18.96 -12.23 -4.79
CA GLN A 229 18.41 -12.18 -3.40
C GLN A 229 16.93 -11.73 -3.33
N SER A 230 16.02 -12.39 -4.05
CA SER A 230 14.67 -11.93 -4.34
C SER A 230 13.58 -12.78 -3.69
N LEU A 231 13.95 -13.92 -3.10
CA LEU A 231 13.01 -14.82 -2.43
C LEU A 231 13.08 -14.64 -0.91
N SER A 232 11.92 -14.40 -0.31
CA SER A 232 11.72 -14.35 1.13
C SER A 232 10.50 -15.18 1.48
N VAL A 233 10.54 -15.83 2.63
CA VAL A 233 9.38 -16.58 3.16
C VAL A 233 8.75 -15.75 4.27
N LEU A 234 7.43 -15.62 4.23
CA LEU A 234 6.64 -14.96 5.26
C LEU A 234 5.66 -15.96 5.87
N ASP A 235 5.88 -16.34 7.12
CA ASP A 235 4.92 -17.10 7.91
C ASP A 235 4.09 -16.12 8.75
N LEU A 236 2.78 -16.06 8.52
CA LEU A 236 1.83 -15.29 9.33
C LEU A 236 0.97 -16.26 10.14
N TYR A 237 0.96 -16.10 11.46
CA TYR A 237 0.08 -16.89 12.33
C TYR A 237 -0.35 -16.10 13.58
N PRO A 238 -1.55 -16.37 14.11
CA PRO A 238 -2.01 -15.70 15.33
C PRO A 238 -1.14 -16.13 16.51
N MET A 239 -0.70 -15.16 17.31
CA MET A 239 0.07 -15.42 18.53
C MET A 239 -0.77 -16.15 19.59
N SER A 240 -2.07 -15.90 19.59
CA SER A 240 -3.04 -16.45 20.54
C SER A 240 -4.44 -16.42 19.93
N VAL A 241 -5.30 -17.35 20.34
CA VAL A 241 -6.75 -17.34 20.05
C VAL A 241 -7.49 -16.33 20.94
N LYS A 242 -6.83 -15.84 22.00
CA LYS A 242 -7.38 -14.82 22.90
C LYS A 242 -7.08 -13.43 22.35
N THR A 243 -8.14 -12.67 22.11
CA THR A 243 -8.08 -11.24 21.75
C THR A 243 -8.00 -10.39 23.01
N SER A 244 -7.13 -9.37 23.04
CA SER A 244 -7.20 -8.36 24.11
C SER A 244 -8.28 -7.33 23.78
N VAL A 245 -9.15 -7.07 24.76
CA VAL A 245 -10.21 -6.07 24.62
C VAL A 245 -10.07 -5.05 25.74
N PHE A 246 -9.86 -3.80 25.37
CA PHE A 246 -9.81 -2.66 26.29
C PHE A 246 -11.04 -1.80 26.04
N THR A 247 -11.97 -1.80 27.00
CA THR A 247 -13.20 -1.01 26.90
C THR A 247 -13.18 0.08 27.96
N GLU A 248 -13.28 1.32 27.51
CA GLU A 248 -13.58 2.44 28.37
C GLU A 248 -15.09 2.52 28.62
N SER A 249 -15.47 2.86 29.84
CA SER A 249 -16.87 3.07 30.24
C SER A 249 -16.96 4.27 31.17
N PHE A 250 -18.13 4.89 31.24
CA PHE A 250 -18.39 5.94 32.24
C PHE A 250 -18.31 5.32 33.64
N ALA A 251 -17.48 5.92 34.50
CA ALA A 251 -17.35 5.47 35.89
C ALA A 251 -18.67 5.55 36.67
N TYR A 252 -19.56 6.46 36.27
CA TYR A 252 -20.85 6.68 36.90
C TYR A 252 -21.95 6.83 35.84
N PRO A 253 -22.68 5.75 35.52
CA PRO A 253 -23.75 5.78 34.55
C PRO A 253 -24.88 6.73 34.98
N LEU A 254 -25.51 7.43 34.04
CA LEU A 254 -26.63 8.34 34.30
C LEU A 254 -27.76 7.69 35.13
N ARG A 255 -27.98 6.39 34.96
CA ARG A 255 -28.95 5.62 35.75
C ARG A 255 -28.69 5.69 37.26
N ASN A 256 -27.43 5.70 37.68
CA ASN A 256 -27.05 5.79 39.08
C ASN A 256 -27.21 7.23 39.59
N LEU A 257 -26.92 8.23 38.73
CA LEU A 257 -27.12 9.64 39.06
C LEU A 257 -28.58 9.98 39.38
N PHE A 258 -29.52 9.51 38.56
CA PHE A 258 -30.94 9.76 38.81
C PHE A 258 -31.48 8.98 40.01
N SER A 259 -30.93 7.80 40.30
CA SER A 259 -31.28 7.05 41.51
C SER A 259 -30.83 7.76 42.78
N ASP A 260 -29.61 8.32 42.77
CA ASP A 260 -29.05 9.00 43.94
C ASP A 260 -29.66 10.39 44.13
N LEU A 261 -30.06 11.07 43.06
CA LEU A 261 -30.79 12.34 43.12
C LEU A 261 -32.29 12.16 43.41
N GLY A 262 -32.91 11.05 42.98
CA GLY A 262 -34.34 10.79 43.18
C GLY A 262 -34.71 10.35 44.61
N GLY A 263 -33.72 10.10 45.46
CA GLY A 263 -33.89 9.90 46.90
C GLY A 263 -33.82 11.17 47.74
N ILE A 264 -33.56 12.33 47.12
CA ILE A 264 -33.60 13.67 47.72
C ILE A 264 -34.98 14.28 47.49
#